data_AF-A0A955VC13-F1
#
_entry.id   AF-A0A955VC13-F1
#
_cell.length_a   1.000
_cell.length_b   1.000
_cell.length_c   1.000
_cell.angle_alpha   90.00
_cell.angle_beta   90.00
_cell.angle_gamma   90.00
#
_symmetry.space_group_name_H-M   'P 1'
#
loop_
_entity.id
_entity.type
_entity.pdbx_description
1 polymer ?
#
loop_
_entity_poly.entity_id
_entity_poly.type
_entity_poly.pdbx_seq_one_letter_code
_entity_poly.pdbx_strand_id
1 'polypeptide(L)'
;MTDREAQDIDQRELERRLVHALARLVTRFSGAFGVPLADLVDLVQGAQLQVLRERGLTLGEIGRRMNVSERHTKRLLKQLRESFLDTEREYDLPVRIEFMLWAQPVSRARLKQVLQDEPAAIDAAVERLLADGRVVEDTSGRTPRLRPTTARQSLVRDTWMMRIGALNSFLGNLGDAVYGRFIDGTPDAFARTLNFLVRPEDVPALQRFFDEQLVPFATGLDEAAHERAA
;
A
#
# COMPACT_ATOMS: atom_id res chain seq x y z
N MET A 1 -7.35 -42.51 2.42
CA MET A 1 -5.94 -42.11 2.28
C MET A 1 -5.58 -41.32 3.52
N THR A 2 -4.66 -41.89 4.27
CA THR A 2 -4.12 -41.47 5.55
C THR A 2 -3.64 -40.02 5.55
N ASP A 3 -4.02 -39.30 6.61
CA ASP A 3 -3.10 -38.62 7.52
C ASP A 3 -1.78 -38.16 6.87
N ARG A 4 -1.79 -36.94 6.35
CA ARG A 4 -0.55 -36.18 6.11
C ARG A 4 -0.64 -34.95 6.97
N GLU A 5 -0.26 -35.15 8.23
CA GLU A 5 0.44 -34.21 9.10
C GLU A 5 0.31 -32.74 8.64
N ALA A 6 -0.65 -32.03 9.20
CA ALA A 6 -0.45 -30.60 9.44
C ALA A 6 0.73 -30.52 10.40
N GLN A 7 1.96 -30.57 9.86
CA GLN A 7 3.16 -30.26 10.62
C GLN A 7 3.00 -28.80 11.02
N ASP A 8 2.65 -28.60 12.28
CA ASP A 8 2.62 -27.29 12.93
C ASP A 8 4.03 -26.72 12.80
N ILE A 9 4.22 -25.82 11.85
CA ILE A 9 5.52 -25.20 11.60
C ILE A 9 5.83 -24.32 12.80
N ASP A 10 7.05 -24.43 13.35
CA ASP A 10 7.48 -23.54 14.42
C ASP A 10 7.30 -22.07 13.99
N GLN A 11 6.75 -21.26 14.87
CA GLN A 11 6.42 -19.86 14.58
C GLN A 11 7.64 -19.07 14.08
N ARG A 12 8.83 -19.32 14.64
CA ARG A 12 10.06 -18.63 14.19
C ARG A 12 10.48 -19.09 12.80
N GLU A 13 10.28 -20.36 12.48
CA GLU A 13 10.55 -20.90 11.14
C GLU A 13 9.57 -20.32 10.11
N LEU A 14 8.28 -20.17 10.46
CA LEU A 14 7.29 -19.47 9.64
C LEU A 14 7.70 -18.02 9.37
N GLU A 15 8.03 -17.26 10.44
CA GLU A 15 8.49 -15.88 10.36
C GLU A 15 9.72 -15.74 9.44
N ARG A 16 10.72 -16.62 9.61
CA ARG A 16 11.92 -16.63 8.77
C ARG A 16 11.60 -16.89 7.30
N ARG A 17 10.72 -17.85 7.02
CA ARG A 17 10.32 -18.18 5.64
C ARG A 17 9.54 -17.04 4.98
N LEU A 18 8.66 -16.38 5.73
CA LEU A 18 7.91 -15.22 5.24
C LEU A 18 8.86 -14.06 4.91
N VAL A 19 9.75 -13.70 5.83
CA VAL A 19 10.76 -12.66 5.59
C VAL A 19 11.65 -13.01 4.41
N HIS A 20 12.09 -14.27 4.30
CA HIS A 20 12.91 -14.71 3.18
C HIS A 20 12.15 -14.63 1.84
N ALA A 21 10.87 -15.00 1.80
CA ALA A 21 10.05 -14.92 0.60
C ALA A 21 9.91 -13.47 0.10
N LEU A 22 9.69 -12.51 1.00
CA LEU A 22 9.64 -11.08 0.68
C LEU A 22 11.02 -10.55 0.27
N ALA A 23 12.08 -10.97 0.96
CA ALA A 23 13.45 -10.58 0.62
C ALA A 23 13.83 -11.01 -0.81
N ARG A 24 13.38 -12.17 -1.28
CA ARG A 24 13.61 -12.63 -2.66
C ARG A 24 13.07 -11.66 -3.72
N LEU A 25 11.93 -10.99 -3.45
CA LEU A 25 11.39 -9.98 -4.34
C LEU A 25 12.36 -8.80 -4.47
N VAL A 26 12.83 -8.30 -3.33
CA VAL A 26 13.77 -7.18 -3.24
C VAL A 26 15.11 -7.53 -3.89
N THR A 27 15.65 -8.73 -3.63
CA THR A 27 16.92 -9.20 -4.22
C THR A 27 16.83 -9.41 -5.74
N ARG A 28 15.66 -9.77 -6.27
CA ARG A 28 15.45 -9.89 -7.72
C ARG A 28 15.64 -8.55 -8.42
N PHE A 29 15.06 -7.48 -7.87
CA PHE A 29 15.21 -6.13 -8.42
C PHE A 29 16.63 -5.59 -8.22
N SER A 30 17.24 -5.82 -7.05
CA SER A 30 18.63 -5.40 -6.82
C SER A 30 19.58 -6.02 -7.85
N GLY A 31 19.41 -7.31 -8.16
CA GLY A 31 20.19 -7.99 -9.21
C GLY A 31 19.94 -7.42 -10.60
N ALA A 32 18.69 -7.12 -10.95
CA ALA A 32 18.35 -6.53 -12.24
C ALA A 32 18.91 -5.12 -12.44
N PHE A 33 19.06 -4.36 -11.35
CA PHE A 33 19.57 -2.98 -11.36
C PHE A 33 21.07 -2.88 -11.06
N GLY A 34 21.76 -4.00 -10.85
CA GLY A 34 23.18 -4.03 -10.52
C GLY A 34 23.50 -3.44 -9.14
N VAL A 35 22.52 -3.37 -8.23
CA VAL A 35 22.70 -2.85 -6.87
C VAL A 35 23.48 -3.87 -6.04
N PRO A 36 24.67 -3.52 -5.51
CA PRO A 36 25.45 -4.38 -4.63
C PRO A 36 24.68 -4.76 -3.36
N LEU A 37 25.01 -5.93 -2.78
CA LEU A 37 24.38 -6.39 -1.53
C LEU A 37 24.58 -5.39 -0.37
N ALA A 38 25.74 -4.72 -0.31
CA ALA A 38 26.00 -3.71 0.72
C ALA A 38 25.00 -2.55 0.64
N ASP A 39 24.73 -2.04 -0.57
CA ASP A 39 23.77 -0.97 -0.79
C ASP A 39 22.33 -1.44 -0.52
N LEU A 40 22.03 -2.70 -0.86
CA LEU A 40 20.75 -3.32 -0.51
C LEU A 40 20.52 -3.39 1.01
N VAL A 41 21.56 -3.72 1.78
CA VAL A 41 21.51 -3.75 3.24
C VAL A 41 21.23 -2.35 3.77
N ASP A 42 21.89 -1.32 3.25
CA ASP A 42 21.65 0.08 3.64
C ASP A 42 20.21 0.52 3.32
N LEU A 43 19.66 0.13 2.16
CA LEU A 43 18.26 0.40 1.79
C LEU A 43 17.26 -0.29 2.75
N VAL A 44 17.50 -1.57 3.08
CA VAL A 44 16.65 -2.32 4.01
C VAL A 44 16.72 -1.71 5.42
N GLN A 45 17.91 -1.28 5.86
CA GLN A 45 18.07 -0.58 7.14
C GLN A 45 17.31 0.76 7.16
N GLY A 46 17.34 1.51 6.06
CA GLY A 46 16.55 2.73 5.89
C GLY A 46 15.04 2.47 5.98
N ALA A 47 14.55 1.45 5.26
CA ALA A 47 13.14 1.04 5.30
C ALA A 47 12.72 0.59 6.71
N GLN A 48 13.55 -0.19 7.40
CA GLN A 48 13.28 -0.62 8.77
C GLN A 48 13.22 0.57 9.74
N LEU A 49 14.13 1.54 9.59
CA LEU A 49 14.10 2.78 10.39
C LEU A 49 12.78 3.53 10.18
N GLN A 50 12.31 3.63 8.94
CA GLN A 50 11.03 4.29 8.63
C GLN A 50 9.85 3.61 9.31
N VAL A 51 9.71 2.29 9.15
CA VAL A 51 8.63 1.50 9.78
C VAL A 51 8.63 1.65 11.30
N LEU A 52 9.81 1.65 11.94
CA LEU A 52 9.90 1.83 13.39
C LEU A 52 9.57 3.27 13.84
N ARG A 53 9.88 4.27 13.03
CA ARG A 53 9.52 5.67 13.30
C ARG A 53 8.03 5.92 13.17
N GLU A 54 7.38 5.32 12.18
CA GLU A 54 5.92 5.40 11.99
C GLU A 54 5.17 4.79 13.20
N ARG A 55 5.78 3.81 13.87
CA ARG A 55 5.30 3.27 15.16
C ARG A 55 5.61 4.16 16.38
N GLY A 56 6.17 5.35 16.17
CA GLY A 56 6.45 6.33 17.23
C GLY A 56 7.74 6.11 18.03
N LEU A 57 8.62 5.18 17.64
CA LEU A 57 9.85 4.92 18.41
C LEU A 57 10.86 6.07 18.28
N THR A 58 11.56 6.34 19.38
CA THR A 58 12.70 7.27 19.43
C THR A 58 13.94 6.68 18.75
N LEU A 59 14.89 7.54 18.34
CA LEU A 59 16.12 7.08 17.69
C LEU A 59 16.96 6.13 18.56
N GLY A 60 16.92 6.31 19.89
CA GLY A 60 17.59 5.42 20.83
C GLY A 60 16.93 4.03 20.88
N GLU A 61 15.60 3.97 20.86
CA GLU A 61 14.85 2.70 20.82
C GLU A 61 15.04 1.97 19.50
N ILE A 62 15.04 2.71 18.39
CA ILE A 62 15.33 2.18 17.05
C ILE A 62 16.73 1.59 17.00
N GLY A 63 17.75 2.31 17.50
CA GLY A 63 19.12 1.81 17.56
C GLY A 63 19.22 0.50 18.34
N ARG A 64 18.60 0.41 19.52
CA ARG A 64 18.53 -0.83 20.31
C ARG A 64 17.86 -1.97 19.54
N ARG A 65 16.74 -1.69 18.85
CA ARG A 65 15.95 -2.72 18.15
C ARG A 65 16.62 -3.22 16.86
N MET A 66 17.35 -2.35 16.18
CA MET A 66 18.16 -2.69 15.01
C MET A 66 19.55 -3.25 15.39
N ASN A 67 19.90 -3.25 16.68
CA ASN A 67 21.22 -3.61 17.20
C ASN A 67 22.35 -2.77 16.55
N VAL A 68 22.13 -1.45 16.44
CA VAL A 68 23.11 -0.48 15.91
C VAL A 68 23.29 0.69 16.88
N SER A 69 24.42 1.39 16.76
CA SER A 69 24.66 2.59 17.58
C SER A 69 23.71 3.74 17.22
N GLU A 70 23.41 4.60 18.19
CA GLU A 70 22.60 5.81 17.95
C GLU A 70 23.21 6.72 16.86
N ARG A 71 24.55 6.76 16.78
CA ARG A 71 25.29 7.46 15.71
C ARG A 71 24.94 6.88 14.33
N HIS A 72 24.85 5.56 14.22
CA HIS A 72 24.45 4.88 13.00
C HIS A 72 22.98 5.20 12.65
N THR A 73 22.07 5.17 13.62
CA THR A 73 20.67 5.54 13.42
C THR A 73 20.51 6.99 12.91
N LYS A 74 21.29 7.93 13.46
CA LYS A 74 21.31 9.34 13.00
C LYS A 74 21.82 9.46 11.56
N ARG A 75 22.85 8.70 11.19
CA ARG A 75 23.37 8.64 9.81
C ARG A 75 22.30 8.13 8.84
N LEU A 76 21.65 7.01 9.16
CA LEU A 76 20.57 6.44 8.36
C LEU A 76 19.41 7.43 8.18
N LEU A 77 19.00 8.10 9.26
CA LEU A 77 17.95 9.12 9.18
C LEU A 77 18.32 10.29 8.26
N LYS A 78 19.59 10.74 8.31
CA LYS A 78 20.07 11.80 7.44
C LYS A 78 20.04 11.35 5.97
N GLN A 79 20.58 10.18 5.66
CA GLN A 79 20.57 9.61 4.30
C GLN A 79 19.14 9.43 3.77
N LEU A 80 18.23 8.95 4.61
CA LEU A 80 16.82 8.72 4.25
C LEU A 80 16.09 10.03 3.90
N ARG A 81 16.37 11.12 4.63
CA ARG A 81 15.86 12.47 4.31
C ARG A 81 16.44 13.01 3.01
N GLU A 82 17.74 12.82 2.80
CA GLU A 82 18.43 13.31 1.60
C GLU A 82 18.05 12.55 0.32
N SER A 83 17.58 11.31 0.44
CA SER A 83 17.44 10.40 -0.70
C SER A 83 16.00 10.03 -1.08
N PHE A 84 15.03 10.02 -0.15
CA PHE A 84 13.72 9.39 -0.40
C PHE A 84 12.49 10.13 0.19
N LEU A 85 12.56 10.62 1.44
CA LEU A 85 11.34 10.98 2.18
C LEU A 85 10.62 12.24 1.72
N ASP A 86 11.33 13.26 1.27
CA ASP A 86 10.69 14.53 0.90
C ASP A 86 9.94 14.39 -0.43
N THR A 87 10.46 13.55 -1.34
CA THR A 87 9.81 13.27 -2.63
C THR A 87 8.70 12.23 -2.52
N GLU A 88 8.78 11.23 -1.64
CA GLU A 88 7.70 10.24 -1.51
C GLU A 88 6.47 10.81 -0.77
N ARG A 89 6.66 11.52 0.36
CA ARG A 89 5.53 12.06 1.15
C ARG A 89 4.65 13.03 0.38
N GLU A 90 5.23 13.78 -0.55
CA GLU A 90 4.48 14.74 -1.35
C GLU A 90 3.45 14.03 -2.26
N TYR A 91 3.71 12.78 -2.68
CA TYR A 91 2.92 12.06 -3.71
C TYR A 91 2.23 10.78 -3.21
N ASP A 92 2.75 10.12 -2.17
CA ASP A 92 2.24 8.83 -1.69
C ASP A 92 0.87 8.96 -1.00
N LEU A 93 0.67 10.02 -0.22
CA LEU A 93 -0.62 10.31 0.44
C LEU A 93 -1.75 10.61 -0.57
N PRO A 94 -1.57 11.47 -1.59
CA PRO A 94 -2.54 11.62 -2.68
C PRO A 94 -2.92 10.29 -3.36
N VAL A 95 -1.95 9.41 -3.65
CA VAL A 95 -2.21 8.13 -4.33
C VAL A 95 -3.00 7.17 -3.43
N ARG A 96 -2.63 7.06 -2.15
CA ARG A 96 -3.39 6.26 -1.16
C ARG A 96 -4.84 6.75 -1.03
N ILE A 97 -5.04 8.07 -0.97
CA ILE A 97 -6.37 8.68 -0.93
C ILE A 97 -7.15 8.29 -2.18
N GLU A 98 -6.58 8.46 -3.38
CA GLU A 98 -7.26 8.06 -4.61
C GLU A 98 -7.63 6.59 -4.64
N PHE A 99 -6.69 5.71 -4.29
CA PHE A 99 -6.95 4.26 -4.27
C PHE A 99 -8.12 3.92 -3.35
N MET A 100 -8.21 4.55 -2.18
CA MET A 100 -9.34 4.37 -1.29
C MET A 100 -10.66 4.91 -1.88
N LEU A 101 -10.59 6.04 -2.58
CA LEU A 101 -11.74 6.63 -3.27
C LEU A 101 -12.21 5.82 -4.50
N TRP A 102 -11.31 5.04 -5.11
CA TRP A 102 -11.63 4.05 -6.14
C TRP A 102 -12.48 2.90 -5.59
N ALA A 103 -12.21 2.45 -4.36
CA ALA A 103 -13.00 1.41 -3.71
C ALA A 103 -14.39 1.94 -3.30
N GLN A 104 -14.43 3.14 -2.69
CA GLN A 104 -15.68 3.76 -2.28
C GLN A 104 -15.56 5.28 -2.16
N PRO A 105 -16.55 6.06 -2.62
CA PRO A 105 -16.64 7.49 -2.32
C PRO A 105 -16.80 7.75 -0.81
N VAL A 106 -15.79 8.38 -0.20
CA VAL A 106 -15.77 8.69 1.24
C VAL A 106 -15.66 10.19 1.52
N SER A 107 -16.03 10.61 2.73
CA SER A 107 -15.89 12.01 3.16
C SER A 107 -14.46 12.32 3.64
N ARG A 108 -14.11 13.62 3.66
CA ARG A 108 -12.84 14.11 4.26
C ARG A 108 -12.68 13.68 5.72
N ALA A 109 -13.77 13.66 6.48
CA ALA A 109 -13.76 13.21 7.86
C ALA A 109 -13.39 11.73 7.97
N ARG A 110 -13.91 10.89 7.06
CA ARG A 110 -13.58 9.46 7.03
C ARG A 110 -12.12 9.22 6.66
N LEU A 111 -11.58 9.98 5.71
CA LEU A 111 -10.15 9.94 5.35
C LEU A 111 -9.26 10.15 6.59
N LYS A 112 -9.56 11.16 7.40
CA LYS A 112 -8.82 11.48 8.63
C LYS A 112 -8.96 10.44 9.75
N GLN A 113 -10.01 9.62 9.71
CA GLN A 113 -10.22 8.54 10.68
C GLN A 113 -9.46 7.26 10.28
N VAL A 114 -9.35 7.00 8.98
CA VAL A 114 -8.80 5.75 8.45
C VAL A 114 -7.30 5.86 8.18
N LEU A 115 -6.84 7.03 7.71
CA LEU A 115 -5.43 7.28 7.46
C LEU A 115 -4.75 7.72 8.76
N GLN A 116 -3.58 7.15 9.04
CA GLN A 116 -2.77 7.48 10.23
C GLN A 116 -1.96 8.77 10.05
N ASP A 117 -2.07 9.43 8.90
CA ASP A 117 -1.37 10.66 8.57
C ASP A 117 -1.97 11.87 9.32
N GLU A 118 -1.15 12.91 9.51
CA GLU A 118 -1.59 14.15 10.15
C GLU A 118 -2.79 14.78 9.42
N PRO A 119 -3.85 15.21 10.13
CA PRO A 119 -5.07 15.74 9.50
C PRO A 119 -4.83 16.87 8.50
N ALA A 120 -3.86 17.75 8.79
CA ALA A 120 -3.48 18.85 7.91
C ALA A 120 -2.82 18.36 6.61
N ALA A 121 -2.04 17.28 6.67
CA ALA A 121 -1.42 16.67 5.48
C ALA A 121 -2.48 16.01 4.59
N ILE A 122 -3.49 15.38 5.20
CA ILE A 122 -4.63 14.80 4.50
C ILE A 122 -5.41 15.89 3.76
N ASP A 123 -5.72 17.01 4.43
CA ASP A 123 -6.41 18.13 3.79
C ASP A 123 -5.60 18.68 2.61
N ALA A 124 -4.30 18.91 2.79
CA ALA A 124 -3.43 19.40 1.72
C ALA A 124 -3.32 18.41 0.54
N ALA A 125 -3.38 17.10 0.80
CA ALA A 125 -3.40 16.09 -0.26
C ALA A 125 -4.75 16.10 -1.02
N VAL A 126 -5.88 16.18 -0.31
CA VAL A 126 -7.21 16.27 -0.93
C VAL A 126 -7.34 17.51 -1.81
N GLU A 127 -6.90 18.68 -1.32
CA GLU A 127 -6.95 19.92 -2.11
C GLU A 127 -6.12 19.83 -3.39
N ARG A 128 -4.96 19.17 -3.34
CA ARG A 128 -4.16 18.91 -4.55
C ARG A 128 -4.87 17.99 -5.54
N LEU A 129 -5.51 16.93 -5.06
CA LEU A 129 -6.28 16.02 -5.91
C LEU A 129 -7.48 16.72 -6.59
N LEU A 130 -8.15 17.63 -5.87
CA LEU A 130 -9.24 18.46 -6.40
C LEU A 130 -8.71 19.46 -7.44
N ALA A 131 -7.63 20.17 -7.12
CA ALA A 131 -6.99 21.13 -8.02
C ALA A 131 -6.49 20.45 -9.32
N ASP A 132 -5.97 19.24 -9.22
CA ASP A 132 -5.51 18.44 -10.36
C ASP A 132 -6.66 17.82 -11.18
N GLY A 133 -7.91 17.96 -10.71
CA GLY A 133 -9.12 17.40 -11.31
C GLY A 133 -9.21 15.88 -11.24
N ARG A 134 -8.44 15.26 -10.34
CA ARG A 134 -8.34 13.80 -10.20
C ARG A 134 -9.49 13.23 -9.37
N VAL A 135 -9.97 14.01 -8.41
CA VAL A 135 -11.17 13.72 -7.64
C VAL A 135 -12.15 14.89 -7.76
N VAL A 136 -13.42 14.61 -7.52
CA VAL A 136 -14.48 15.62 -7.43
C VAL A 136 -15.25 15.44 -6.12
N GLU A 137 -15.76 16.54 -5.60
CA GLU A 137 -16.74 16.50 -4.51
C GLU A 137 -18.12 16.22 -5.08
N ASP A 138 -18.69 15.10 -4.65
CA ASP A 138 -20.10 14.77 -4.80
C ASP A 138 -20.87 15.38 -3.63
N THR A 139 -21.67 16.39 -3.95
CA THR A 139 -22.51 17.15 -3.01
C THR A 139 -23.98 16.72 -3.05
N SER A 140 -24.31 15.61 -3.73
CA SER A 140 -25.68 15.11 -3.83
C SER A 140 -26.29 14.65 -2.49
N GLY A 141 -25.44 14.39 -1.48
CA GLY A 141 -25.84 13.98 -0.13
C GLY A 141 -25.62 15.04 0.95
N ARG A 142 -26.08 14.74 2.19
CA ARG A 142 -25.93 15.62 3.37
C ARG A 142 -24.47 15.91 3.75
N THR A 143 -23.55 15.01 3.40
CA THR A 143 -22.12 15.17 3.63
C THR A 143 -21.39 15.04 2.30
N PRO A 144 -20.57 16.03 1.90
CA PRO A 144 -19.76 15.94 0.68
C PRO A 144 -18.87 14.70 0.71
N ARG A 145 -18.97 13.89 -0.35
CA ARG A 145 -18.11 12.73 -0.56
C ARG A 145 -17.14 13.04 -1.68
N LEU A 146 -15.90 12.59 -1.55
CA LEU A 146 -14.94 12.64 -2.63
C LEU A 146 -15.14 11.39 -3.49
N ARG A 147 -15.03 11.53 -4.82
CA ARG A 147 -15.02 10.40 -5.75
C ARG A 147 -14.01 10.66 -6.88
N PRO A 148 -13.41 9.62 -7.48
CA PRO A 148 -12.54 9.80 -8.63
C PRO A 148 -13.32 10.34 -9.84
N THR A 149 -12.65 11.11 -10.69
CA THR A 149 -13.23 11.61 -11.94
C THR A 149 -13.23 10.50 -13.00
N THR A 150 -14.43 10.04 -13.42
CA THR A 150 -14.62 8.98 -14.44
C THR A 150 -13.96 9.30 -15.79
N ALA A 151 -13.74 10.59 -16.11
CA ALA A 151 -13.20 11.05 -17.39
C ALA A 151 -11.66 10.90 -17.55
N ARG A 152 -10.93 10.47 -16.52
CA ARG A 152 -9.49 10.13 -16.61
C ARG A 152 -9.24 8.65 -16.31
N GLN A 153 -9.98 7.77 -17.00
CA GLN A 153 -9.66 6.33 -17.08
C GLN A 153 -8.39 6.02 -17.89
N SER A 154 -7.77 7.01 -18.52
CA SER A 154 -6.41 6.88 -19.01
C SER A 154 -5.45 7.16 -17.87
N LEU A 155 -4.37 6.38 -17.79
CA LEU A 155 -3.16 6.63 -17.01
C LEU A 155 -2.63 8.07 -17.27
N VAL A 156 -3.29 9.10 -16.73
CA VAL A 156 -2.95 10.51 -16.96
C VAL A 156 -1.93 10.94 -15.93
N ARG A 157 -0.72 10.43 -16.18
CA ARG A 157 0.63 10.98 -15.99
C ARG A 157 1.55 9.79 -15.76
N ASP A 158 2.16 9.31 -16.84
CA ASP A 158 3.16 8.26 -16.82
C ASP A 158 4.52 8.78 -16.29
N THR A 159 4.50 9.43 -15.12
CA THR A 159 5.72 9.87 -14.44
C THR A 159 6.26 8.73 -13.60
N TRP A 160 7.58 8.59 -13.51
CA TRP A 160 8.21 7.54 -12.73
C TRP A 160 7.80 7.59 -11.24
N MET A 161 7.49 8.77 -10.69
CA MET A 161 7.00 8.94 -9.33
C MET A 161 5.60 8.32 -9.11
N MET A 162 4.68 8.47 -10.07
CA MET A 162 3.36 7.83 -9.98
C MET A 162 3.46 6.31 -10.07
N ARG A 163 4.41 5.80 -10.89
CA ARG A 163 4.71 4.37 -10.95
C ARG A 163 5.25 3.84 -9.61
N ILE A 164 6.07 4.63 -8.91
CA ILE A 164 6.57 4.27 -7.57
C ILE A 164 5.45 4.33 -6.53
N GLY A 165 4.62 5.37 -6.50
CA GLY A 165 3.49 5.45 -5.57
C GLY A 165 2.47 4.33 -5.76
N ALA A 166 2.18 3.96 -7.02
CA ALA A 166 1.33 2.81 -7.34
C ALA A 166 1.98 1.48 -6.88
N LEU A 167 3.29 1.33 -7.07
CA LEU A 167 4.05 0.18 -6.56
C LEU A 167 3.99 0.11 -5.03
N ASN A 168 4.20 1.24 -4.32
CA ASN A 168 4.14 1.31 -2.86
C ASN A 168 2.75 0.91 -2.35
N SER A 169 1.68 1.43 -2.96
CA SER A 169 0.31 1.07 -2.60
C SER A 169 0.02 -0.43 -2.83
N PHE A 170 0.49 -0.98 -3.95
CA PHE A 170 0.35 -2.40 -4.26
C PHE A 170 1.11 -3.29 -3.25
N LEU A 171 2.36 -2.93 -2.93
CA LEU A 171 3.17 -3.65 -1.96
C LEU A 171 2.62 -3.53 -0.54
N GLY A 172 2.05 -2.38 -0.16
CA GLY A 172 1.35 -2.17 1.10
C GLY A 172 0.16 -3.12 1.25
N ASN A 173 -0.73 -3.13 0.26
CA ASN A 173 -1.90 -4.03 0.25
C ASN A 173 -1.50 -5.52 0.26
N LEU A 174 -0.46 -5.89 -0.49
CA LEU A 174 0.09 -7.25 -0.44
C LEU A 174 0.64 -7.58 0.96
N GLY A 175 1.36 -6.63 1.57
CA GLY A 175 1.87 -6.72 2.94
C GLY A 175 0.76 -6.95 3.95
N ASP A 176 -0.30 -6.13 3.92
CA ASP A 176 -1.45 -6.24 4.82
C ASP A 176 -2.18 -7.58 4.67
N ALA A 177 -2.36 -8.05 3.43
CA ALA A 177 -2.98 -9.34 3.18
C ALA A 177 -2.11 -10.52 3.68
N VAL A 178 -0.79 -10.45 3.50
CA VAL A 178 0.16 -11.45 4.04
C VAL A 178 0.14 -11.41 5.57
N TYR A 179 0.17 -10.22 6.17
CA TYR A 179 0.18 -10.04 7.62
C TYR A 179 -1.12 -10.57 8.24
N GLY A 180 -2.28 -10.17 7.71
CA GLY A 180 -3.58 -10.64 8.20
C GLY A 180 -3.72 -12.17 8.12
N ARG A 181 -3.21 -12.78 7.04
CA ARG A 181 -3.32 -14.23 6.82
C ARG A 181 -2.39 -15.05 7.69
N PHE A 182 -1.15 -14.61 7.88
CA PHE A 182 -0.11 -15.42 8.52
C PHE A 182 0.21 -15.02 9.95
N ILE A 183 -0.14 -13.80 10.37
CA ILE A 183 0.19 -13.26 11.69
C ILE A 183 -1.07 -13.03 12.52
N ASP A 184 -2.08 -12.32 11.98
CA ASP A 184 -3.31 -12.03 12.74
C ASP A 184 -4.33 -13.18 12.74
N GLY A 185 -4.08 -14.22 11.93
CA GLY A 185 -4.93 -15.40 11.86
C GLY A 185 -6.32 -15.13 11.27
N THR A 186 -6.51 -13.99 10.61
CA THR A 186 -7.76 -13.58 9.98
C THR A 186 -7.94 -14.38 8.69
N PRO A 187 -8.80 -15.41 8.64
CA PRO A 187 -8.91 -16.31 7.48
C PRO A 187 -9.39 -15.57 6.22
N ASP A 188 -10.09 -14.45 6.45
CA ASP A 188 -10.70 -13.59 5.44
C ASP A 188 -9.72 -12.55 4.87
N ALA A 189 -8.47 -12.49 5.35
CA ALA A 189 -7.42 -11.68 4.72
C ALA A 189 -7.06 -12.27 3.34
N PHE A 190 -7.67 -11.69 2.30
CA PHE A 190 -7.76 -12.28 0.97
C PHE A 190 -7.02 -11.42 -0.06
N ALA A 191 -5.83 -11.87 -0.50
CA ALA A 191 -5.23 -11.42 -1.75
C ALA A 191 -5.25 -12.60 -2.75
N ARG A 192 -6.12 -12.51 -3.76
CA ARG A 192 -6.09 -13.42 -4.91
C ARG A 192 -5.63 -12.64 -6.13
N THR A 193 -4.52 -13.06 -6.71
CA THR A 193 -4.13 -12.61 -8.04
C THR A 193 -4.91 -13.44 -9.05
N LEU A 194 -5.80 -12.79 -9.80
CA LEU A 194 -6.43 -13.40 -10.97
C LEU A 194 -5.51 -13.15 -12.17
N ASN A 195 -5.00 -14.24 -12.75
CA ASN A 195 -4.19 -14.17 -13.96
C ASN A 195 -5.04 -14.62 -15.14
N PHE A 196 -5.13 -13.78 -16.16
CA PHE A 196 -5.89 -14.05 -17.37
C PHE A 196 -4.93 -14.21 -18.54
N LEU A 197 -5.00 -15.34 -19.24
CA LEU A 197 -4.37 -15.49 -20.54
C LEU A 197 -5.34 -14.96 -21.59
N VAL A 198 -5.12 -13.72 -22.04
CA VAL A 198 -5.95 -13.05 -23.05
C VAL A 198 -5.10 -12.56 -24.21
N ARG A 199 -5.68 -12.54 -25.41
CA ARG A 199 -5.04 -11.94 -26.58
C ARG A 199 -5.09 -10.41 -26.45
N PRO A 200 -4.14 -9.66 -27.03
CA PRO A 200 -4.12 -8.19 -26.93
C PRO A 200 -5.45 -7.54 -27.37
N GLU A 201 -6.10 -8.08 -28.41
CA GLU A 201 -7.38 -7.60 -28.92
C GLU A 201 -8.57 -7.84 -27.97
N ASP A 202 -8.46 -8.80 -27.05
CA ASP A 202 -9.51 -9.13 -26.08
C ASP A 202 -9.37 -8.34 -24.76
N VAL A 203 -8.26 -7.62 -24.57
CA VAL A 203 -8.03 -6.77 -23.38
C VAL A 203 -9.17 -5.78 -23.13
N PRO A 204 -9.71 -5.05 -24.14
CA PRO A 204 -10.84 -4.16 -23.93
C PRO A 204 -12.11 -4.89 -23.45
N ALA A 205 -12.30 -6.16 -23.84
CA ALA A 205 -13.46 -6.94 -23.39
C ALA A 205 -13.31 -7.37 -21.93
N LEU A 206 -12.10 -7.77 -21.51
CA LEU A 206 -11.80 -8.07 -20.11
C LEU A 206 -11.97 -6.82 -19.23
N GLN A 207 -11.53 -5.66 -19.73
CA GLN A 207 -11.68 -4.40 -19.00
C GLN A 207 -13.15 -4.00 -18.82
N ARG A 208 -13.97 -4.12 -19.87
CA ARG A 208 -15.42 -3.92 -19.76
C ARG A 208 -16.06 -4.87 -18.76
N PHE A 209 -15.69 -6.16 -18.77
CA PHE A 209 -16.22 -7.10 -17.76
C PHE A 209 -15.84 -6.68 -16.33
N PHE A 210 -14.60 -6.26 -16.13
CA PHE A 210 -14.14 -5.79 -14.81
C PHE A 210 -14.98 -4.59 -14.35
N ASP A 211 -15.11 -3.57 -15.20
CA ASP A 211 -15.77 -2.31 -14.87
C ASP A 211 -17.30 -2.43 -14.76
N GLU A 212 -17.93 -3.21 -15.63
CA GLU A 212 -19.40 -3.28 -15.75
C GLU A 212 -20.02 -4.41 -14.92
N GLN A 213 -19.25 -5.44 -14.57
CA GLN A 213 -19.78 -6.62 -13.86
C GLN A 213 -19.13 -6.79 -12.49
N LEU A 214 -17.79 -6.85 -12.44
CA LEU A 214 -17.10 -7.19 -11.21
C LEU A 214 -17.14 -6.05 -10.18
N VAL A 215 -16.88 -4.81 -10.61
CA VAL A 215 -16.91 -3.63 -9.73
C VAL A 215 -18.31 -3.43 -9.13
N PRO A 216 -19.42 -3.36 -9.90
CA PRO A 216 -20.75 -3.19 -9.34
C PRO A 216 -21.15 -4.32 -8.37
N PHE A 217 -20.79 -5.56 -8.71
CA PHE A 217 -21.04 -6.71 -7.82
C PHE A 217 -20.31 -6.56 -6.48
N ALA A 218 -19.02 -6.21 -6.51
CA ALA A 218 -18.23 -6.01 -5.30
C ALA A 218 -18.74 -4.84 -4.46
N THR A 219 -19.07 -3.71 -5.09
CA THR A 219 -19.65 -2.54 -4.41
C THR A 219 -20.97 -2.89 -3.72
N GLY A 220 -21.86 -3.65 -4.37
CA GLY A 220 -23.13 -4.06 -3.76
C GLY A 220 -22.95 -4.96 -2.54
N LEU A 221 -21.93 -5.83 -2.53
CA LEU A 221 -21.59 -6.62 -1.35
C LEU A 221 -21.06 -5.76 -0.20
N ASP A 222 -20.23 -4.76 -0.51
CA ASP A 222 -19.65 -3.85 0.48
C ASP A 222 -20.72 -2.94 1.13
N GLU A 223 -21.66 -2.42 0.32
CA GLU A 223 -22.81 -1.65 0.80
C GLU A 223 -23.66 -2.47 1.78
N ALA A 224 -24.00 -3.72 1.42
CA ALA A 224 -24.77 -4.62 2.26
C ALA A 224 -24.05 -4.99 3.58
N ALA A 225 -22.71 -5.06 3.56
CA ALA A 225 -21.91 -5.30 4.76
C ALA A 225 -21.95 -4.12 5.73
N HIS A 226 -21.92 -2.89 5.21
CA HIS A 226 -21.98 -1.67 6.04
C HIS A 226 -23.37 -1.43 6.63
N GLU A 227 -24.44 -1.76 5.92
CA GLU A 227 -25.82 -1.66 6.45
C GLU A 227 -26.07 -2.58 7.65
N ARG A 228 -25.37 -3.70 7.75
CA ARG A 228 -25.46 -4.63 8.90
C ARG A 228 -24.62 -4.21 10.11
N ALA A 229 -23.66 -3.31 9.92
CA ALA A 229 -22.75 -2.86 10.98
C ALA A 229 -23.22 -1.57 11.69
N ALA A 230 -24.28 -0.93 11.18
CA ALA A 230 -24.94 0.25 11.76
C ALA A 230 -26.18 -0.15 12.57
#